data_AF-A0A4D8XPQ8-F1
#
_entry.id   AF-A0A4D8XPQ8-F1
#
_cell.length_a   1.000
_cell.length_b   1.000
_cell.length_c   1.000
_cell.angle_alpha   90.00
_cell.angle_beta   90.00
_cell.angle_gamma   90.00
#
_symmetry.space_group_name_H-M   'P 1'
#
loop_
_entity.id
_entity.type
_entity.pdbx_description
1 polymer ?
#
loop_
_entity_poly.entity_id
_entity_poly.type
_entity_poly.pdbx_seq_one_letter_code
_entity_poly.pdbx_strand_id
1 'polypeptide(L)'
;MKYFPIRGEISKLTIAATGATSWRSENVKHRRNEIFIDVMESVNVLFSAHGTLLKSEVSGVLKIKCLLSGMPECKLGLNDVLASGEGVSLADTHFHQSVRLHKFDAERAVTFVPPDGVFDLMTYRVTENVAVPFLLVPVIERLSGGVHGVRYSVSVKVKAQFQDASIFALNVTLTIPFISTLGKISSERSSGGKLSISGSSLVWKIAKFPGNAEFIIQAEVQTIGGVNFNVGVAPLGLDFEIPMYTSSGLRVRFLKVVEKSNYKPTKWISENFRQGMRSVQDAWTAFHSRMTEENGNLGKTVEDLRRDNGSLQRRLQTSEREVLEMRQQIASMLRQLEDLANQNKLLTTQVQKWKNMTQVFQKMFTESGVDDDITH
;
A
#
# COMPACT_ATOMS: atom_id res chain seq x y z
N MET A 1 -35.71 58.57 1.18
CA MET A 1 -34.26 58.65 1.45
C MET A 1 -33.53 58.15 0.22
N LYS A 2 -32.83 59.04 -0.50
CA LYS A 2 -31.99 58.65 -1.64
C LYS A 2 -30.65 58.15 -1.07
N TYR A 3 -30.34 56.87 -1.27
CA TYR A 3 -29.05 56.28 -0.94
C TYR A 3 -27.98 56.96 -1.81
N PHE A 4 -27.13 57.78 -1.21
CA PHE A 4 -25.89 58.23 -1.84
C PHE A 4 -24.82 57.19 -1.52
N PRO A 5 -24.14 56.61 -2.54
CA PRO A 5 -23.05 55.68 -2.29
C PRO A 5 -21.90 56.43 -1.61
N ILE A 6 -21.30 55.76 -0.63
CA ILE A 6 -20.16 56.25 0.15
C ILE A 6 -19.00 56.51 -0.81
N ARG A 7 -18.29 57.63 -0.64
CA ARG A 7 -17.18 58.13 -1.49
C ARG A 7 -16.16 57.06 -1.97
N GLY A 8 -16.00 55.96 -1.23
CA GLY A 8 -15.13 54.83 -1.57
C GLY A 8 -15.67 53.82 -2.61
N GLU A 9 -16.99 53.72 -2.81
CA GLU A 9 -17.57 52.91 -3.89
C GLU A 9 -17.55 53.66 -5.22
N ILE A 10 -17.79 54.99 -5.17
CA ILE A 10 -17.71 55.85 -6.34
C ILE A 10 -16.29 55.88 -6.89
N SER A 11 -15.24 55.94 -6.05
CA SER A 11 -13.86 55.91 -6.53
C SER A 11 -13.50 54.61 -7.25
N LYS A 12 -13.99 53.45 -6.78
CA LYS A 12 -13.81 52.15 -7.47
C LYS A 12 -14.57 52.09 -8.80
N LEU A 13 -15.80 52.62 -8.84
CA LEU A 13 -16.62 52.70 -10.06
C LEU A 13 -16.04 53.68 -11.09
N THR A 14 -15.45 54.81 -10.67
CA THR A 14 -14.85 55.80 -11.57
C THR A 14 -13.50 55.35 -12.13
N ILE A 15 -12.70 54.58 -11.38
CA ILE A 15 -11.44 53.99 -11.86
C ILE A 15 -11.70 52.97 -13.00
N ALA A 16 -12.78 52.20 -12.89
CA ALA A 16 -13.21 51.28 -13.94
C ALA A 16 -13.65 52.00 -15.23
N ALA A 17 -14.09 53.27 -15.12
CA ALA A 17 -14.56 54.08 -16.25
C ALA A 17 -13.45 54.94 -16.92
N THR A 18 -12.33 55.21 -16.24
CA THR A 18 -11.24 56.07 -16.75
C THR A 18 -10.04 55.32 -17.34
N GLY A 19 -10.04 53.98 -17.31
CA GLY A 19 -8.90 53.18 -17.77
C GLY A 19 -7.69 53.20 -16.83
N ALA A 20 -7.86 53.70 -15.60
CA ALA A 20 -6.83 53.73 -14.59
C ALA A 20 -6.57 52.33 -14.02
N THR A 21 -5.30 51.93 -13.98
CA THR A 21 -4.84 50.63 -13.47
C THR A 21 -5.14 50.51 -11.97
N SER A 22 -6.17 49.74 -11.58
CA SER A 22 -6.66 49.72 -10.19
C SER A 22 -5.72 49.04 -9.18
N TRP A 23 -4.78 48.22 -9.65
CA TRP A 23 -3.90 47.39 -8.82
C TRP A 23 -2.49 47.93 -8.64
N ARG A 24 -2.15 49.09 -9.24
CA ARG A 24 -0.80 49.67 -9.15
C ARG A 24 -0.84 51.21 -9.16
N SER A 25 -0.18 51.82 -8.18
CA SER A 25 -0.01 53.27 -8.09
C SER A 25 1.08 53.80 -9.03
N GLU A 26 0.87 54.96 -9.65
CA GLU A 26 1.83 55.54 -10.61
C GLU A 26 3.16 56.01 -9.99
N ASN A 27 3.14 56.34 -8.69
CA ASN A 27 4.27 56.95 -7.99
C ASN A 27 5.21 55.94 -7.29
N VAL A 28 5.11 54.65 -7.60
CA VAL A 28 5.99 53.63 -7.01
C VAL A 28 7.44 53.88 -7.41
N LYS A 29 8.34 53.95 -6.44
CA LYS A 29 9.79 54.11 -6.67
C LYS A 29 10.57 53.14 -5.81
N HIS A 30 11.50 52.44 -6.43
CA HIS A 30 12.43 51.54 -5.76
C HIS A 30 13.87 52.01 -6.00
N ARG A 31 14.73 51.83 -4.99
CA ARG A 31 16.17 52.13 -5.11
C ARG A 31 16.85 51.23 -6.15
N ARG A 32 16.39 49.98 -6.28
CA ARG A 32 16.84 49.01 -7.27
C ARG A 32 15.60 48.44 -7.94
N ASN A 33 15.62 48.38 -9.27
CA ASN A 33 14.53 47.84 -10.06
C ASN A 33 14.77 46.35 -10.30
N GLU A 34 14.05 45.50 -9.57
CA GLU A 34 14.24 44.05 -9.58
C GLU A 34 12.90 43.32 -9.73
N ILE A 35 12.91 42.20 -10.43
CA ILE A 35 11.74 41.33 -10.54
C ILE A 35 12.17 39.87 -10.40
N PHE A 36 11.50 39.14 -9.53
CA PHE A 36 11.73 37.73 -9.27
C PHE A 36 10.50 36.94 -9.71
N ILE A 37 10.73 35.82 -10.39
CA ILE A 37 9.70 34.87 -10.79
C ILE A 37 10.00 33.54 -10.12
N ASP A 38 9.03 33.02 -9.37
CA ASP A 38 9.05 31.70 -8.77
C ASP A 38 8.01 30.81 -9.47
N VAL A 39 8.47 29.72 -10.08
CA VAL A 39 7.59 28.65 -10.59
C VAL A 39 7.48 27.57 -9.52
N MET A 40 6.31 27.46 -8.90
CA MET A 40 6.03 26.46 -7.87
C MET A 40 5.05 25.43 -8.40
N GLU A 41 5.38 24.16 -8.28
CA GLU A 41 4.52 23.05 -8.71
C GLU A 41 4.26 22.08 -7.57
N SER A 42 3.05 21.53 -7.54
CA SER A 42 2.66 20.38 -6.73
C SER A 42 2.21 19.27 -7.65
N VAL A 43 2.77 18.07 -7.44
CA VAL A 43 2.65 16.92 -8.35
C VAL A 43 1.85 15.85 -7.66
N ASN A 44 0.68 15.53 -8.21
CA ASN A 44 -0.23 14.54 -7.71
C ASN A 44 -0.19 13.31 -8.60
N VAL A 45 0.23 12.18 -8.03
CA VAL A 45 0.42 10.94 -8.77
C VAL A 45 -0.26 9.80 -8.03
N LEU A 46 -1.02 9.00 -8.75
CA LEU A 46 -1.69 7.80 -8.26
C LEU A 46 -1.18 6.61 -9.06
N PHE A 47 -0.72 5.58 -8.37
CA PHE A 47 -0.29 4.34 -8.98
C PHE A 47 -1.17 3.18 -8.53
N SER A 48 -1.40 2.24 -9.43
CA SER A 48 -2.06 0.98 -9.12
C SER A 48 -1.16 0.09 -8.27
N ALA A 49 -1.73 -0.92 -7.65
CA ALA A 49 -1.00 -1.96 -6.95
C ALA A 49 0.13 -2.61 -7.78
N HIS A 50 -0.08 -2.69 -9.09
CA HIS A 50 0.84 -3.32 -10.05
C HIS A 50 1.90 -2.36 -10.60
N GLY A 51 1.96 -1.12 -10.11
CA GLY A 51 2.93 -0.12 -10.57
C GLY A 51 2.49 0.63 -11.83
N THR A 52 1.24 0.46 -12.29
CA THR A 52 0.70 1.22 -13.42
C THR A 52 0.34 2.64 -12.97
N LEU A 53 0.75 3.65 -13.73
CA LEU A 53 0.32 5.03 -13.49
C LEU A 53 -1.18 5.17 -13.78
N LEU A 54 -1.98 5.50 -12.77
CA LEU A 54 -3.43 5.68 -12.89
C LEU A 54 -3.82 7.15 -13.08
N LYS A 55 -3.13 8.06 -12.39
CA LYS A 55 -3.34 9.50 -12.50
C LYS A 55 -2.02 10.23 -12.33
N SER A 56 -1.77 11.23 -13.17
CA SER A 56 -0.71 12.21 -12.98
C SER A 56 -1.27 13.60 -13.27
N GLU A 57 -0.99 14.54 -12.38
CA GLU A 57 -1.47 15.90 -12.51
C GLU A 57 -0.53 16.86 -11.80
N VAL A 58 -0.26 18.00 -12.42
CA VAL A 58 0.52 19.09 -11.83
C VAL A 58 -0.40 20.27 -11.61
N SER A 59 -0.40 20.79 -10.39
CA SER A 59 -0.99 22.10 -10.06
C SER A 59 0.15 23.07 -9.80
N GLY A 60 0.22 24.13 -10.59
CA GLY A 60 1.32 25.09 -10.54
C GLY A 60 0.86 26.51 -10.29
N VAL A 61 1.75 27.31 -9.69
CA VAL A 61 1.58 28.73 -9.42
C VAL A 61 2.84 29.46 -9.87
N LEU A 62 2.66 30.52 -10.65
CA LEU A 62 3.73 31.43 -11.03
C LEU A 62 3.63 32.68 -10.15
N LYS A 63 4.47 32.73 -9.12
CA LYS A 63 4.52 33.83 -8.15
C LYS A 63 5.57 34.84 -8.58
N ILE A 64 5.23 36.12 -8.45
CA ILE A 64 6.11 37.23 -8.78
C ILE A 64 6.37 38.07 -7.53
N LYS A 65 7.64 38.44 -7.34
CA LYS A 65 8.05 39.55 -6.47
C LYS A 65 8.54 40.70 -7.33
N CYS A 66 7.74 41.74 -7.43
CA CYS A 66 7.99 42.93 -8.22
C CYS A 66 8.48 44.09 -7.35
N LEU A 67 9.67 44.59 -7.66
CA LEU A 67 10.27 45.80 -7.06
C LEU A 67 10.66 46.74 -8.20
N LEU A 68 9.68 47.14 -9.02
CA LEU A 68 9.89 47.97 -10.21
C LEU A 68 9.30 49.36 -10.00
N SER A 69 9.94 50.41 -10.49
CA SER A 69 9.46 51.80 -10.37
C SER A 69 8.48 52.16 -11.50
N GLY A 70 7.57 53.10 -11.25
CA GLY A 70 6.61 53.58 -12.26
C GLY A 70 5.52 52.57 -12.59
N MET A 71 5.11 52.50 -13.86
CA MET A 71 4.01 51.70 -14.39
C MET A 71 4.50 50.75 -15.50
N PRO A 72 5.37 49.78 -15.17
CA PRO A 72 6.07 49.00 -16.18
C PRO A 72 5.11 48.03 -16.85
N GLU A 73 5.22 47.90 -18.17
CA GLU A 73 4.60 46.81 -18.92
C GLU A 73 5.58 45.64 -18.99
N CYS A 74 5.17 44.51 -18.42
CA CYS A 74 5.88 43.25 -18.46
C CYS A 74 5.28 42.34 -19.52
N LYS A 75 6.16 41.63 -20.25
CA LYS A 75 5.78 40.58 -21.20
C LYS A 75 6.56 39.31 -20.88
N LEU A 76 5.85 38.27 -20.50
CA LEU A 76 6.38 36.98 -20.08
C LEU A 76 6.11 35.92 -21.16
N GLY A 77 7.16 35.30 -21.66
CA GLY A 77 7.08 34.18 -22.60
C GLY A 77 7.25 32.85 -21.88
N LEU A 78 6.30 31.94 -22.06
CA LEU A 78 6.33 30.57 -21.58
C LEU A 78 6.46 29.60 -22.76
N ASN A 79 6.85 28.35 -22.50
CA ASN A 79 6.85 27.26 -23.49
C ASN A 79 5.53 26.46 -23.50
N ASP A 80 4.40 27.16 -23.55
CA ASP A 80 3.07 26.53 -23.69
C ASP A 80 2.85 26.07 -25.14
N VAL A 81 2.16 24.94 -25.35
CA VAL A 81 1.74 24.46 -26.70
C VAL A 81 1.02 25.56 -27.47
N LEU A 82 0.18 26.35 -26.80
CA LEU A 82 -0.52 27.49 -27.42
C LEU A 82 0.45 28.57 -27.91
N ALA A 83 1.61 28.71 -27.27
CA ALA A 83 2.62 29.70 -27.57
C ALA A 83 3.69 29.22 -28.57
N SER A 84 4.11 27.95 -28.53
CA SER A 84 5.25 27.46 -29.33
C SER A 84 4.96 26.29 -30.27
N GLY A 85 3.78 25.67 -30.25
CA GLY A 85 3.47 24.47 -31.07
C GLY A 85 4.18 23.20 -30.60
N GLU A 86 5.36 23.34 -30.00
CA GLU A 86 6.05 22.37 -29.15
C GLU A 86 6.13 22.96 -27.73
N GLY A 87 5.43 22.39 -26.76
CA GLY A 87 5.33 22.98 -25.43
C GLY A 87 4.53 22.15 -24.44
N VAL A 88 4.29 22.73 -23.26
CA VAL A 88 3.46 22.13 -22.21
C VAL A 88 2.00 22.42 -22.51
N SER A 89 1.16 21.38 -22.53
CA SER A 89 -0.29 21.51 -22.73
C SER A 89 -0.92 21.94 -21.40
N LEU A 90 -1.29 23.21 -21.28
CA LEU A 90 -1.96 23.73 -20.09
C LEU A 90 -3.46 23.41 -20.16
N ALA A 91 -3.94 22.55 -19.25
CA ALA A 91 -5.34 22.13 -19.22
C ALA A 91 -6.25 23.26 -18.75
N ASP A 92 -5.88 23.95 -17.67
CA ASP A 92 -6.57 25.12 -17.16
C ASP A 92 -5.56 26.18 -16.73
N THR A 93 -5.87 27.45 -16.97
CA THR A 93 -5.06 28.58 -16.51
C THR A 93 -5.94 29.70 -15.99
N HIS A 94 -5.60 30.22 -14.80
CA HIS A 94 -6.23 31.41 -14.23
C HIS A 94 -5.18 32.49 -14.09
N PHE A 95 -5.50 33.69 -14.56
CA PHE A 95 -4.60 34.84 -14.53
C PHE A 95 -5.05 35.87 -13.48
N HIS A 96 -4.08 36.58 -12.91
CA HIS A 96 -4.34 37.78 -12.15
C HIS A 96 -4.97 38.87 -13.03
N GLN A 97 -5.81 39.73 -12.44
CA GLN A 97 -6.49 40.84 -13.13
C GLN A 97 -5.55 41.81 -13.86
N SER A 98 -4.25 41.78 -13.53
CA SER A 98 -3.25 42.61 -14.20
C SER A 98 -2.91 42.16 -15.62
N VAL A 99 -3.32 40.96 -16.02
CA VAL A 99 -3.02 40.35 -17.32
C VAL A 99 -4.00 40.83 -18.39
N ARG A 100 -3.47 41.18 -19.56
CA ARG A 100 -4.24 41.59 -20.74
C ARG A 100 -4.60 40.37 -21.58
N LEU A 101 -5.71 39.71 -21.25
CA LEU A 101 -6.16 38.49 -21.92
C LEU A 101 -6.31 38.64 -23.45
N HIS A 102 -6.81 39.78 -23.92
CA HIS A 102 -7.02 40.05 -25.36
C HIS A 102 -5.72 40.07 -26.20
N LYS A 103 -4.53 40.19 -25.57
CA LYS A 103 -3.24 40.14 -26.25
C LYS A 103 -2.59 38.76 -26.22
N PHE A 104 -3.09 37.85 -25.39
CA PHE A 104 -2.46 36.55 -25.16
C PHE A 104 -2.46 35.70 -26.44
N ASP A 105 -3.61 35.59 -27.12
CA ASP A 105 -3.77 34.75 -28.31
C ASP A 105 -2.89 35.20 -29.49
N ALA A 106 -2.72 36.53 -29.65
CA ALA A 106 -1.95 37.10 -30.75
C ALA A 106 -0.45 37.09 -30.49
N GLU A 107 -0.02 37.43 -29.27
CA GLU A 107 1.39 37.61 -28.93
C GLU A 107 2.04 36.36 -28.35
N ARG A 108 1.24 35.32 -28.03
CA ARG A 108 1.69 34.07 -27.43
C ARG A 108 2.54 34.29 -26.17
N ALA A 109 2.17 35.33 -25.42
CA ALA A 109 2.90 35.81 -24.24
C ALA A 109 1.95 36.53 -23.29
N VAL A 110 2.25 36.43 -22.00
CA VAL A 110 1.47 37.05 -20.93
C VAL A 110 1.94 38.49 -20.77
N THR A 111 1.10 39.44 -21.19
CA THR A 111 1.36 40.89 -21.07
C THR A 111 0.59 41.47 -19.89
N PHE A 112 1.28 42.15 -18.96
CA PHE A 112 0.68 42.66 -17.72
C PHE A 112 1.43 43.86 -17.14
N VAL A 113 0.74 44.65 -16.33
CA VAL A 113 1.38 45.67 -15.45
C VAL A 113 1.37 45.12 -14.03
N PRO A 114 2.52 44.70 -13.45
CA PRO A 114 2.53 43.97 -12.17
C PRO A 114 2.10 44.84 -10.99
N PRO A 115 1.26 44.35 -10.06
CA PRO A 115 1.20 44.90 -8.71
C PRO A 115 2.59 45.04 -8.08
N ASP A 116 2.74 45.99 -7.16
CA ASP A 116 3.99 46.12 -6.41
C ASP A 116 4.06 45.10 -5.27
N GLY A 117 5.26 44.56 -5.00
CA GLY A 117 5.45 43.51 -4.00
C GLY A 117 5.20 42.10 -4.52
N VAL A 118 4.63 41.23 -3.68
CA VAL A 118 4.47 39.79 -3.98
C VAL A 118 3.03 39.49 -4.38
N PHE A 119 2.83 38.82 -5.52
CA PHE A 119 1.52 38.39 -5.99
C PHE A 119 1.63 37.13 -6.86
N ASP A 120 0.52 36.41 -7.03
CA ASP A 120 0.44 35.28 -7.96
C ASP A 120 0.00 35.80 -9.33
N LEU A 121 0.85 35.65 -10.35
CA LEU A 121 0.52 36.10 -11.70
C LEU A 121 -0.48 35.15 -12.37
N MET A 122 -0.25 33.85 -12.22
CA MET A 122 -1.11 32.81 -12.77
C MET A 122 -1.06 31.52 -11.96
N THR A 123 -2.15 30.77 -12.00
CA THR A 123 -2.19 29.37 -11.59
C THR A 123 -2.52 28.52 -12.79
N TYR A 124 -1.91 27.35 -12.92
CA TYR A 124 -2.10 26.46 -14.05
C TYR A 124 -2.21 24.99 -13.62
N ARG A 125 -2.78 24.19 -14.50
CA ARG A 125 -2.97 22.76 -14.31
C ARG A 125 -2.50 22.00 -15.54
N VAL A 126 -1.73 20.93 -15.35
CA VAL A 126 -1.22 20.07 -16.43
C VAL A 126 -1.57 18.62 -16.11
N THR A 127 -2.10 17.90 -17.09
CA THR A 127 -2.52 16.49 -16.93
C THR A 127 -1.86 15.56 -17.95
N GLU A 128 -1.23 16.11 -18.98
CA GLU A 128 -0.56 15.36 -20.03
C GLU A 128 0.95 15.46 -19.87
N ASN A 129 1.67 14.38 -20.24
CA ASN A 129 3.13 14.34 -20.28
C ASN A 129 3.82 14.78 -18.97
N VAL A 130 3.18 14.57 -17.83
CA VAL A 130 3.75 14.88 -16.52
C VAL A 130 4.94 13.96 -16.24
N ALA A 131 6.12 14.55 -16.04
CA ALA A 131 7.32 13.84 -15.64
C ALA A 131 7.20 13.45 -14.17
N VAL A 132 7.04 12.15 -13.89
CA VAL A 132 6.92 11.64 -12.52
C VAL A 132 8.32 11.55 -11.89
N PRO A 133 8.61 12.29 -10.80
CA PRO A 133 9.99 12.43 -10.29
C PRO A 133 10.50 11.23 -9.50
N PHE A 134 9.61 10.42 -8.91
CA PHE A 134 9.99 9.20 -8.20
C PHE A 134 9.10 8.03 -8.57
N LEU A 135 9.69 6.85 -8.63
CA LEU A 135 9.00 5.57 -8.73
C LEU A 135 9.20 4.79 -7.43
N LEU A 136 8.10 4.29 -6.87
CA LEU A 136 8.09 3.43 -5.68
C LEU A 136 7.89 1.98 -6.12
N VAL A 137 8.72 1.09 -5.61
CA VAL A 137 8.57 -0.37 -5.79
C VAL A 137 8.48 -1.00 -4.40
N PRO A 138 7.27 -1.07 -3.81
CA PRO A 138 7.06 -1.66 -2.50
C PRO A 138 6.83 -3.17 -2.60
N VAL A 139 7.42 -3.91 -1.67
CA VAL A 139 7.17 -5.32 -1.38
C VAL A 139 6.92 -5.42 0.12
N ILE A 140 5.68 -5.71 0.51
CA ILE A 140 5.30 -5.81 1.92
C ILE A 140 4.63 -7.16 2.12
N GLU A 141 5.28 -8.01 2.92
CA GLU A 141 4.85 -9.38 3.16
C GLU A 141 4.51 -9.57 4.63
N ARG A 142 3.36 -10.17 4.88
CA ARG A 142 3.00 -10.64 6.22
C ARG A 142 3.78 -11.92 6.49
N LEU A 143 4.52 -11.94 7.60
CA LEU A 143 5.26 -13.13 8.01
C LEU A 143 4.38 -14.02 8.90
N SER A 144 4.46 -13.84 10.22
CA SER A 144 3.71 -14.62 11.20
C SER A 144 2.91 -13.70 12.11
N GLY A 145 1.72 -14.15 12.50
CA GLY A 145 0.89 -13.51 13.52
C GLY A 145 0.79 -14.38 14.77
N GLY A 146 0.85 -13.76 15.95
CA GLY A 146 0.61 -14.43 17.22
C GLY A 146 -0.07 -13.51 18.22
N VAL A 147 -0.19 -13.96 19.47
CA VAL A 147 -0.79 -13.20 20.58
C VAL A 147 -0.07 -11.86 20.81
N HIS A 148 1.22 -11.80 20.47
CA HIS A 148 2.07 -10.61 20.62
C HIS A 148 2.07 -9.67 19.40
N GLY A 149 1.17 -9.85 18.44
CA GLY A 149 1.07 -9.03 17.22
C GLY A 149 1.54 -9.72 15.95
N VAL A 150 1.49 -9.00 14.84
CA VAL A 150 1.82 -9.49 13.50
C VAL A 150 3.16 -8.92 13.07
N ARG A 151 4.02 -9.76 12.51
CA ARG A 151 5.29 -9.36 11.89
C ARG A 151 5.13 -9.15 10.40
N TYR A 152 5.72 -8.08 9.88
CA TYR A 152 5.78 -7.76 8.46
C TYR A 152 7.23 -7.62 8.03
N SER A 153 7.55 -8.17 6.85
CA SER A 153 8.75 -7.85 6.08
C SER A 153 8.41 -6.73 5.11
N VAL A 154 9.11 -5.61 5.22
CA VAL A 154 8.92 -4.40 4.41
C VAL A 154 10.17 -4.19 3.58
N SER A 155 10.05 -4.15 2.26
CA SER A 155 11.13 -3.78 1.35
C SER A 155 10.60 -2.76 0.36
N VAL A 156 11.03 -1.51 0.44
CA VAL A 156 10.62 -0.46 -0.51
C VAL A 156 11.84 0.11 -1.21
N LYS A 157 11.87 -0.02 -2.54
CA LYS A 157 12.82 0.66 -3.39
C LYS A 157 12.21 1.98 -3.87
N VAL A 158 12.97 3.06 -3.73
CA VAL A 158 12.65 4.40 -4.20
C VAL A 158 13.65 4.77 -5.30
N LYS A 159 13.15 5.09 -6.49
CA LYS A 159 13.98 5.46 -7.65
C LYS A 159 13.67 6.89 -8.08
N ALA A 160 14.69 7.74 -8.14
CA ALA A 160 14.58 9.06 -8.76
C ALA A 160 14.59 8.93 -10.29
N GLN A 161 13.65 9.59 -10.96
CA GLN A 161 13.48 9.55 -12.42
C GLN A 161 14.01 10.80 -13.12
N PHE A 162 14.37 11.84 -12.37
CA PHE A 162 15.04 13.01 -12.94
C PHE A 162 16.50 12.65 -13.29
N GLN A 163 16.85 12.83 -14.57
CA GLN A 163 18.07 12.28 -15.18
C GLN A 163 19.34 13.03 -14.79
N ASP A 164 19.23 14.30 -14.43
CA ASP A 164 20.37 15.12 -14.04
C ASP A 164 20.80 14.80 -12.60
N ALA A 165 21.97 14.17 -12.47
CA ALA A 165 22.56 13.82 -11.18
C ALA A 165 23.01 15.03 -10.35
N SER A 166 23.10 16.23 -10.95
CA SER A 166 23.38 17.48 -10.25
C SER A 166 22.17 18.06 -9.53
N ILE A 167 20.97 17.61 -9.88
CA ILE A 167 19.72 17.94 -9.18
C ILE A 167 19.55 16.96 -8.02
N PHE A 168 19.08 17.48 -6.88
CA PHE A 168 18.81 16.69 -5.69
C PHE A 168 17.44 17.02 -5.13
N ALA A 169 16.68 15.98 -4.79
CA ALA A 169 15.52 16.15 -3.94
C ALA A 169 15.95 16.29 -2.48
N LEU A 170 15.24 17.13 -1.74
CA LEU A 170 15.45 17.43 -0.33
C LEU A 170 14.25 16.94 0.48
N ASN A 171 14.52 16.66 1.77
CA ASN A 171 13.49 16.33 2.76
C ASN A 171 12.59 15.16 2.35
N VAL A 172 13.14 14.19 1.60
CA VAL A 172 12.38 13.05 1.08
C VAL A 172 11.90 12.19 2.24
N THR A 173 10.58 12.05 2.39
CA THR A 173 9.94 11.33 3.49
C THR A 173 8.97 10.31 2.93
N LEU A 174 9.37 9.03 2.96
CA LEU A 174 8.49 7.91 2.65
C LEU A 174 7.69 7.53 3.88
N THR A 175 6.36 7.51 3.76
CA THR A 175 5.43 7.08 4.79
C THR A 175 4.74 5.80 4.33
N ILE A 176 4.86 4.74 5.13
CA ILE A 176 4.23 3.45 4.89
C ILE A 176 3.21 3.23 6.02
N PRO A 177 1.92 3.52 5.77
CA PRO A 177 0.89 3.43 6.80
C PRO A 177 0.39 2.00 6.99
N PHE A 178 0.33 1.56 8.23
CA PHE A 178 -0.28 0.30 8.64
C PHE A 178 -1.64 0.59 9.28
N ILE A 179 -2.59 -0.33 9.12
CA ILE A 179 -3.90 -0.25 9.76
C ILE A 179 -3.78 -0.34 11.30
N SER A 180 -2.84 -1.15 11.79
CA SER A 180 -2.58 -1.33 13.22
C SER A 180 -1.34 -0.57 13.69
N THR A 181 -1.35 -0.10 14.93
CA THR A 181 -0.20 0.55 15.56
C THR A 181 1.05 -0.33 15.51
N LEU A 182 2.16 0.25 15.07
CA LEU A 182 3.46 -0.41 15.07
C LEU A 182 4.08 -0.34 16.46
N GLY A 183 4.60 -1.47 16.94
CA GLY A 183 5.23 -1.58 18.25
C GLY A 183 6.75 -1.42 18.18
N LYS A 184 7.40 -2.18 17.31
CA LYS A 184 8.88 -2.13 17.19
C LYS A 184 9.36 -2.48 15.79
N ILE A 185 10.53 -1.94 15.45
CA ILE A 185 11.35 -2.37 14.32
C ILE A 185 12.31 -3.44 14.85
N SER A 186 12.19 -4.67 14.34
CA SER A 186 12.99 -5.83 14.77
C SER A 186 14.33 -5.89 14.05
N SER A 187 14.37 -5.45 12.80
CA SER A 187 15.58 -5.32 11.99
C SER A 187 15.38 -4.24 10.94
N GLU A 188 16.45 -3.54 10.56
CA GLU A 188 16.43 -2.57 9.47
C GLU A 188 17.76 -2.55 8.70
N ARG A 189 17.66 -2.32 7.39
CA ARG A 189 18.77 -2.01 6.48
C ARG A 189 18.30 -0.95 5.51
N SER A 190 19.00 0.18 5.45
CA SER A 190 18.66 1.30 4.57
C SER A 190 19.85 1.74 3.74
N SER A 191 19.61 2.07 2.48
CA SER A 191 20.56 2.80 1.64
C SER A 191 20.50 4.30 1.97
N GLY A 192 20.90 4.66 3.20
CA GLY A 192 20.84 6.02 3.71
C GLY A 192 19.49 6.41 4.32
N GLY A 193 19.44 7.61 4.89
CA GLY A 193 18.28 8.10 5.63
C GLY A 193 18.09 7.44 7.00
N LYS A 194 17.03 7.85 7.70
CA LYS A 194 16.68 7.34 9.04
C LYS A 194 15.27 6.78 9.04
N LEU A 195 15.13 5.55 9.52
CA LEU A 195 13.84 4.89 9.70
C LEU A 195 13.31 5.16 11.12
N SER A 196 12.00 5.32 11.25
CA SER A 196 11.34 5.54 12.53
C SER A 196 9.88 5.12 12.48
N ILE A 197 9.30 4.80 13.63
CA ILE A 197 7.86 4.59 13.76
C ILE A 197 7.20 5.90 14.19
N SER A 198 6.08 6.25 13.56
CA SER A 198 5.22 7.36 13.96
C SER A 198 3.77 6.88 13.99
N GLY A 199 3.30 6.54 15.20
CA GLY A 199 1.97 5.96 15.39
C GLY A 199 1.81 4.61 14.68
N SER A 200 0.93 4.55 13.68
CA SER A 200 0.71 3.36 12.85
C SER A 200 1.51 3.38 11.54
N SER A 201 2.42 4.33 11.34
CA SER A 201 3.19 4.46 10.10
C SER A 201 4.67 4.21 10.32
N LEU A 202 5.29 3.53 9.36
CA LEU A 202 6.74 3.45 9.23
C LEU A 202 7.20 4.61 8.36
N VAL A 203 8.09 5.45 8.89
CA VAL A 203 8.54 6.70 8.25
C VAL A 203 10.04 6.65 8.00
N TRP A 204 10.43 6.75 6.73
CA TRP A 204 11.82 6.79 6.29
C TRP A 204 12.16 8.17 5.73
N LYS A 205 13.10 8.87 6.38
CA LYS A 205 13.51 10.23 6.03
C LYS A 205 14.90 10.25 5.43
N ILE A 206 15.03 10.82 4.24
CA ILE A 206 16.28 10.98 3.49
C ILE A 206 16.48 12.48 3.25
N ALA A 207 17.56 13.05 3.78
CA ALA A 207 17.78 14.49 3.71
C ALA A 207 18.05 14.99 2.28
N LYS A 208 18.80 14.20 1.49
CA LYS A 208 19.21 14.54 0.13
C LYS A 208 19.18 13.28 -0.74
N PHE A 209 18.48 13.34 -1.87
CA PHE A 209 18.29 12.23 -2.80
C PHE A 209 18.73 12.66 -4.21
N PRO A 210 19.86 12.14 -4.74
CA PRO A 210 20.37 12.52 -6.05
C PRO A 210 19.48 12.05 -7.21
N GLY A 211 19.52 12.78 -8.32
CA GLY A 211 18.93 12.35 -9.58
C GLY A 211 19.52 11.03 -10.07
N ASN A 212 18.68 10.23 -10.73
CA ASN A 212 19.01 8.90 -11.22
C ASN A 212 19.53 7.91 -10.16
N ALA A 213 19.35 8.20 -8.86
CA ALA A 213 19.72 7.30 -7.78
C ALA A 213 18.56 6.36 -7.41
N GLU A 214 18.92 5.22 -6.80
CA GLU A 214 17.98 4.25 -6.22
C GLU A 214 18.38 3.96 -4.79
N PHE A 215 17.51 4.23 -3.83
CA PHE A 215 17.70 3.84 -2.44
C PHE A 215 16.66 2.79 -2.05
N ILE A 216 17.04 1.88 -1.16
CA ILE A 216 16.16 0.79 -0.70
C ILE A 216 16.11 0.83 0.82
N ILE A 217 14.92 0.64 1.37
CA ILE A 217 14.73 0.29 2.77
C ILE A 217 14.23 -1.15 2.89
N GLN A 218 14.83 -1.92 3.78
CA GLN A 218 14.37 -3.23 4.20
C GLN A 218 14.21 -3.23 5.71
N ALA A 219 13.06 -3.64 6.23
CA ALA A 219 12.81 -3.67 7.67
C ALA A 219 11.81 -4.78 8.05
N GLU A 220 12.01 -5.39 9.22
CA GLU A 220 10.99 -6.21 9.86
C GLU A 220 10.31 -5.41 10.96
N VAL A 221 8.99 -5.27 10.89
CA VAL A 221 8.20 -4.51 11.88
C VAL A 221 7.16 -5.39 12.54
N GLN A 222 6.91 -5.16 13.83
CA GLN A 222 5.91 -5.87 14.62
C GLN A 222 4.83 -4.91 15.10
N THR A 223 3.56 -5.28 14.94
CA THR A 223 2.41 -4.52 15.42
C THR A 223 2.13 -4.76 16.91
N ILE A 224 1.40 -3.84 17.54
CA ILE A 224 0.92 -3.99 18.91
C ILE A 224 -0.44 -4.69 18.90
N GLY A 225 -0.58 -5.78 19.68
CA GLY A 225 -1.84 -6.50 19.86
C GLY A 225 -2.14 -7.51 18.74
N GLY A 226 -2.74 -8.64 19.12
CA GLY A 226 -3.15 -9.70 18.20
C GLY A 226 -4.66 -9.70 17.97
N VAL A 227 -5.13 -9.09 16.87
CA VAL A 227 -6.51 -9.33 16.40
C VAL A 227 -6.53 -9.45 14.87
N ASN A 228 -7.17 -10.51 14.39
CA ASN A 228 -7.26 -10.95 12.99
C ASN A 228 -8.32 -10.21 12.16
N PHE A 229 -8.38 -8.88 12.19
CA PHE A 229 -9.34 -8.17 11.33
C PHE A 229 -8.67 -7.08 10.50
N ASN A 230 -8.67 -7.32 9.19
CA ASN A 230 -8.15 -6.50 8.08
C ASN A 230 -6.72 -6.01 8.25
N VAL A 231 -5.80 -6.88 7.82
CA VAL A 231 -4.42 -6.54 7.54
C VAL A 231 -4.35 -5.84 6.19
N GLY A 232 -3.80 -4.65 6.16
CA GLY A 232 -3.63 -3.88 4.93
C GLY A 232 -2.66 -2.74 5.18
N VAL A 233 -1.88 -2.42 4.14
CA VAL A 233 -1.08 -1.20 4.10
C VAL A 233 -1.95 -0.20 3.35
N ALA A 234 -2.24 0.93 3.97
CA ALA A 234 -2.89 2.02 3.26
C ALA A 234 -1.92 2.59 2.21
N PRO A 235 -2.38 3.42 1.26
CA PRO A 235 -1.50 3.88 0.21
C PRO A 235 -0.25 4.56 0.76
N LEU A 236 0.90 4.24 0.15
CA LEU A 236 2.16 4.85 0.53
C LEU A 236 2.10 6.37 0.27
N GLY A 237 2.92 7.13 0.97
CA GLY A 237 3.06 8.58 0.75
C GLY A 237 4.53 8.95 0.59
N LEU A 238 4.85 9.92 -0.28
CA LEU A 238 6.23 10.36 -0.52
C LEU A 238 6.34 11.88 -0.60
N ASP A 239 6.63 12.52 0.52
CA ASP A 239 6.86 13.96 0.52
C ASP A 239 8.30 14.27 0.10
N PHE A 240 8.50 15.29 -0.74
CA PHE A 240 9.82 15.77 -1.15
C PHE A 240 9.76 17.20 -1.68
N GLU A 241 10.94 17.80 -1.87
CA GLU A 241 11.13 19.09 -2.55
C GLU A 241 12.29 18.97 -3.55
N ILE A 242 12.12 19.40 -4.81
CA ILE A 242 13.19 19.35 -5.83
C ILE A 242 13.44 20.76 -6.37
N PRO A 243 14.39 21.52 -5.81
CA PRO A 243 14.71 22.85 -6.31
C PRO A 243 15.14 22.80 -7.79
N MET A 244 14.80 23.85 -8.55
CA MET A 244 15.19 24.03 -9.95
C MET A 244 14.69 22.90 -10.87
N TYR A 245 13.50 22.36 -10.59
CA TYR A 245 12.88 21.28 -11.37
C TYR A 245 11.38 21.50 -11.54
N THR A 246 10.88 21.27 -12.76
CA THR A 246 9.45 21.28 -13.09
C THR A 246 9.03 19.93 -13.66
N SER A 247 7.97 19.36 -13.10
CA SER A 247 7.39 18.09 -13.56
C SER A 247 6.46 18.28 -14.75
N SER A 248 5.90 19.47 -14.92
CA SER A 248 5.14 19.79 -16.15
C SER A 248 6.04 20.05 -17.36
N GLY A 249 7.33 20.34 -17.13
CA GLY A 249 8.24 20.85 -18.16
C GLY A 249 8.05 22.34 -18.48
N LEU A 250 7.22 23.06 -17.73
CA LEU A 250 7.02 24.50 -17.92
C LEU A 250 8.31 25.24 -17.62
N ARG A 251 8.65 26.18 -18.49
CA ARG A 251 9.87 26.99 -18.45
C ARG A 251 9.55 28.43 -18.85
N VAL A 252 10.18 29.36 -18.13
CA VAL A 252 10.15 30.77 -18.50
C VAL A 252 11.19 31.01 -19.59
N ARG A 253 10.74 31.33 -20.80
CA ARG A 253 11.61 31.59 -21.95
C ARG A 253 12.23 32.99 -21.89
N PHE A 254 11.41 33.98 -21.56
CA PHE A 254 11.87 35.36 -21.44
C PHE A 254 10.93 36.17 -20.56
N LEU A 255 11.48 37.24 -19.97
CA LEU A 255 10.73 38.32 -19.36
C LEU A 255 11.23 39.64 -19.97
N LYS A 256 10.36 40.39 -20.63
CA LYS A 256 10.62 41.75 -21.08
C LYS A 256 9.92 42.74 -20.14
N VAL A 257 10.60 43.83 -19.82
CA VAL A 257 10.07 44.92 -19.00
C VAL A 257 10.27 46.20 -19.79
N VAL A 258 9.20 46.96 -19.98
CA VAL A 258 9.20 48.24 -20.70
C VAL A 258 8.60 49.29 -19.78
N GLU A 259 9.31 50.38 -19.58
CA GLU A 259 8.87 51.53 -18.78
C GLU A 259 9.29 52.82 -19.49
N LYS A 260 8.51 53.91 -19.34
CA LYS A 260 8.76 55.20 -19.99
C LYS A 260 10.11 55.80 -19.63
N SER A 261 10.55 55.59 -18.39
CA SER A 261 11.87 56.03 -17.90
C SER A 261 13.02 55.18 -18.42
N ASN A 262 12.73 54.08 -19.13
CA ASN A 262 13.69 53.21 -19.82
C ASN A 262 14.86 52.71 -18.95
N TYR A 263 14.63 52.53 -17.65
CA TYR A 263 15.62 51.88 -16.78
C TYR A 263 15.82 50.41 -17.18
N LYS A 264 16.99 49.85 -16.87
CA LYS A 264 17.29 48.43 -17.07
C LYS A 264 17.08 47.66 -15.76
N PRO A 265 16.02 46.86 -15.61
CA PRO A 265 15.80 46.09 -14.40
C PRO A 265 16.67 44.84 -14.34
N THR A 266 17.02 44.42 -13.13
CA THR A 266 17.58 43.09 -12.86
C THR A 266 16.44 42.08 -12.84
N LYS A 267 16.62 40.94 -13.53
CA LYS A 267 15.62 39.89 -13.65
C LYS A 267 16.16 38.61 -13.03
N TRP A 268 15.42 38.05 -12.09
CA TRP A 268 15.74 36.78 -11.45
C TRP A 268 14.63 35.80 -11.74
N ILE A 269 14.98 34.61 -12.23
CA ILE A 269 14.05 33.51 -12.43
C ILE A 269 14.56 32.39 -11.55
N SER A 270 13.71 31.92 -10.64
CA SER A 270 13.97 30.78 -9.79
C SER A 270 12.85 29.78 -9.99
N GLU A 271 13.20 28.53 -10.25
CA GLU A 271 12.22 27.45 -10.37
C GLU A 271 12.19 26.75 -9.00
N ASN A 272 11.57 27.40 -8.02
CA ASN A 272 11.48 26.86 -6.66
C ASN A 272 10.29 25.90 -6.55
N PHE A 273 10.55 24.59 -6.60
CA PHE A 273 9.54 23.58 -6.29
C PHE A 273 9.30 23.49 -4.79
N ARG A 274 8.04 23.62 -4.36
CA ARG A 274 7.62 23.28 -3.00
C ARG A 274 6.46 22.29 -3.03
N GLN A 275 6.76 21.12 -2.46
CA GLN A 275 5.87 20.16 -1.81
C GLN A 275 5.20 19.05 -2.66
N GLY A 276 5.56 17.82 -2.28
CA GLY A 276 4.63 16.80 -1.80
C GLY A 276 4.00 15.91 -2.87
N MET A 277 4.71 14.90 -3.32
CA MET A 277 4.04 13.82 -4.07
C MET A 277 3.29 12.92 -3.10
N ARG A 278 1.98 13.08 -3.03
CA ARG A 278 1.13 12.00 -2.52
C ARG A 278 1.05 10.91 -3.58
N SER A 279 2.12 10.13 -3.73
CA SER A 279 2.13 8.88 -4.50
C SER A 279 1.29 7.85 -3.78
N VAL A 280 -0.03 7.95 -3.90
CA VAL A 280 -0.95 6.92 -3.41
C VAL A 280 -0.68 5.68 -4.26
N GLN A 281 0.04 4.71 -3.70
CA GLN A 281 0.19 3.39 -4.31
C GLN A 281 -0.85 2.48 -3.67
N ASP A 282 -1.87 2.07 -4.41
CA ASP A 282 -2.88 1.13 -3.90
C ASP A 282 -2.29 -0.28 -3.76
N ALA A 283 -1.39 -0.52 -2.80
CA ALA A 283 -0.94 -1.86 -2.44
C ALA A 283 -2.10 -2.79 -2.04
N TRP A 284 -3.25 -2.21 -1.70
CA TRP A 284 -4.48 -2.87 -1.28
C TRP A 284 -4.99 -3.90 -2.31
N THR A 285 -5.13 -3.54 -3.59
CA THR A 285 -5.79 -4.43 -4.56
C THR A 285 -4.94 -5.65 -4.90
N ALA A 286 -3.62 -5.51 -5.04
CA ALA A 286 -2.73 -6.66 -5.28
C ALA A 286 -2.63 -7.56 -4.04
N PHE A 287 -2.58 -6.98 -2.83
CA PHE A 287 -2.62 -7.75 -1.60
C PHE A 287 -3.95 -8.50 -1.46
N HIS A 288 -5.09 -7.85 -1.73
CA HIS A 288 -6.40 -8.49 -1.68
C HIS A 288 -6.52 -9.62 -2.69
N SER A 289 -6.10 -9.42 -3.94
CA SER A 289 -6.10 -10.46 -4.98
C SER A 289 -5.27 -11.68 -4.55
N ARG A 290 -4.05 -11.45 -4.07
CA ARG A 290 -3.16 -12.52 -3.60
C ARG A 290 -3.70 -13.24 -2.36
N MET A 291 -4.30 -12.50 -1.42
CA MET A 291 -4.96 -13.08 -0.25
C MET A 291 -6.24 -13.84 -0.61
N THR A 292 -7.02 -13.42 -1.60
CA THR A 292 -8.18 -14.19 -2.07
C THR A 292 -7.76 -15.49 -2.74
N GLU A 293 -6.64 -15.49 -3.47
CA GLU A 293 -6.07 -16.72 -4.04
C GLU A 293 -5.51 -17.66 -2.96
N GLU A 294 -4.73 -17.14 -2.01
CA GLU A 294 -4.15 -17.94 -0.92
C GLU A 294 -5.22 -18.47 0.05
N ASN A 295 -6.21 -17.64 0.43
CA ASN A 295 -7.35 -18.10 1.24
C ASN A 295 -8.23 -19.10 0.49
N GLY A 296 -8.37 -18.96 -0.84
CA GLY A 296 -9.07 -19.92 -1.68
C GLY A 296 -8.38 -21.29 -1.70
N ASN A 297 -7.04 -21.31 -1.76
CA ASN A 297 -6.25 -22.54 -1.71
C ASN A 297 -6.26 -23.18 -0.31
N LEU A 298 -6.15 -22.39 0.75
CA LEU A 298 -6.28 -22.87 2.14
C LEU A 298 -7.69 -23.44 2.42
N GLY A 299 -8.73 -22.81 1.87
CA GLY A 299 -10.10 -23.31 1.97
C GLY A 299 -10.27 -24.70 1.35
N LYS A 300 -9.68 -24.92 0.16
CA LYS A 300 -9.65 -26.24 -0.49
C LYS A 300 -8.92 -27.28 0.36
N THR A 301 -7.74 -26.95 0.88
CA THR A 301 -6.96 -27.86 1.75
C THR A 301 -7.71 -28.22 3.04
N VAL A 302 -8.43 -27.28 3.65
CA VAL A 302 -9.22 -27.54 4.87
C VAL A 302 -10.44 -28.42 4.57
N GLU A 303 -11.09 -28.25 3.42
CA GLU A 303 -12.18 -29.13 3.00
C GLU A 303 -11.70 -30.55 2.70
N ASP A 304 -10.54 -30.70 2.05
CA ASP A 304 -9.95 -32.01 1.78
C ASP A 304 -9.58 -32.73 3.08
N LEU A 305 -8.94 -32.05 4.03
CA LEU A 305 -8.65 -32.60 5.36
C LEU A 305 -9.93 -32.96 6.15
N ARG A 306 -11.01 -32.18 6.00
CA ARG A 306 -12.32 -32.52 6.62
C ARG A 306 -12.92 -33.78 6.01
N ARG A 307 -12.83 -33.95 4.68
CA ARG A 307 -13.29 -35.16 3.99
C ARG A 307 -12.48 -36.38 4.42
N ASP A 308 -11.15 -36.24 4.49
CA ASP A 308 -10.26 -37.32 4.92
C ASP A 308 -10.53 -37.73 6.36
N ASN A 309 -10.69 -36.78 7.28
CA ASN A 309 -11.04 -37.07 8.67
C ASN A 309 -12.41 -37.78 8.78
N GLY A 310 -13.41 -37.35 8.00
CA GLY A 310 -14.71 -38.03 7.94
C GLY A 310 -14.64 -39.44 7.34
N SER A 311 -13.68 -39.72 6.45
CA SER A 311 -13.43 -41.07 5.92
C SER A 311 -12.77 -41.96 6.97
N LEU A 312 -11.81 -41.43 7.73
CA LEU A 312 -11.11 -42.14 8.79
C LEU A 312 -12.04 -42.48 9.95
N GLN A 313 -12.92 -41.57 10.35
CA GLN A 313 -13.93 -41.84 11.38
C GLN A 313 -14.88 -42.97 10.99
N ARG A 314 -15.30 -43.03 9.71
CA ARG A 314 -16.12 -44.14 9.21
C ARG A 314 -15.37 -45.47 9.24
N ARG A 315 -14.10 -45.48 8.81
CA ARG A 315 -13.25 -46.68 8.89
C ARG A 315 -13.02 -47.15 10.32
N LEU A 316 -12.85 -46.22 11.25
CA LEU A 316 -12.72 -46.53 12.67
C LEU A 316 -14.01 -47.17 13.22
N GLN A 317 -15.18 -46.60 12.94
CA GLN A 317 -16.47 -47.18 13.35
C GLN A 317 -16.70 -48.58 12.77
N THR A 318 -16.33 -48.81 11.51
CA THR A 318 -16.40 -50.14 10.90
C THR A 318 -15.47 -51.13 11.62
N SER A 319 -14.23 -50.73 11.88
CA SER A 319 -13.26 -51.57 12.60
C SER A 319 -13.70 -51.87 14.03
N GLU A 320 -14.26 -50.89 14.75
CA GLU A 320 -14.82 -51.10 16.09
C GLU A 320 -15.97 -52.12 16.09
N ARG A 321 -16.82 -52.09 15.06
CA ARG A 321 -17.91 -53.05 14.88
C ARG A 321 -17.37 -54.45 14.60
N GLU A 322 -16.39 -54.60 13.72
CA GLU A 322 -15.74 -55.88 13.42
C GLU A 322 -15.09 -56.48 14.68
N VAL A 323 -14.42 -55.65 15.49
CA VAL A 323 -13.84 -56.07 16.78
C VAL A 323 -14.91 -56.54 17.76
N LEU A 324 -16.07 -55.87 17.79
CA LEU A 324 -17.18 -56.27 18.65
C LEU A 324 -17.78 -57.62 18.20
N GLU A 325 -17.96 -57.82 16.89
CA GLU A 325 -18.45 -59.07 16.32
C GLU A 325 -17.48 -60.24 16.59
N MET A 326 -16.17 -60.01 16.43
CA MET A 326 -15.14 -60.98 16.80
C MET A 326 -15.19 -61.34 18.29
N ARG A 327 -15.35 -60.34 19.19
CA ARG A 327 -15.49 -60.59 20.63
C ARG A 327 -16.72 -61.45 20.96
N GLN A 328 -17.84 -61.21 20.29
CA GLN A 328 -19.05 -62.01 20.46
C GLN A 328 -18.86 -63.46 19.97
N GLN A 329 -18.18 -63.66 18.83
CA GLN A 329 -17.82 -65.00 18.35
C GLN A 329 -16.90 -65.74 19.32
N ILE A 330 -15.85 -65.09 19.82
CA ILE A 330 -14.94 -65.69 20.82
C ILE A 330 -15.72 -66.09 22.08
N ALA A 331 -16.61 -65.23 22.58
CA ALA A 331 -17.44 -65.55 23.74
C ALA A 331 -18.42 -66.72 23.48
N SER A 332 -18.89 -66.90 22.24
CA SER A 332 -19.69 -68.07 21.86
C SER A 332 -18.84 -69.34 21.84
N MET A 333 -17.64 -69.30 21.26
CA MET A 333 -16.73 -70.44 21.21
C MET A 333 -16.29 -70.89 22.60
N LEU A 334 -16.02 -69.95 23.51
CA LEU A 334 -15.66 -70.27 24.89
C LEU A 334 -16.79 -71.04 25.61
N ARG A 335 -18.05 -70.64 25.41
CA ARG A 335 -19.20 -71.36 25.96
C ARG A 335 -19.32 -72.79 25.40
N GLN A 336 -19.10 -72.97 24.10
CA GLN A 336 -19.09 -74.30 23.50
C GLN A 336 -17.96 -75.19 24.05
N LEU A 337 -16.78 -74.62 24.29
CA LEU A 337 -15.67 -75.35 24.92
C LEU A 337 -15.99 -75.76 26.36
N GLU A 338 -16.66 -74.91 27.13
CA GLU A 338 -17.12 -75.24 28.49
C GLU A 338 -18.14 -76.39 28.47
N ASP A 339 -19.10 -76.37 27.55
CA ASP A 339 -20.09 -77.45 27.38
C ASP A 339 -19.41 -78.78 27.02
N LEU A 340 -18.46 -78.76 26.07
CA LEU A 340 -17.68 -79.94 25.70
C LEU A 340 -16.85 -80.46 26.88
N ALA A 341 -16.23 -79.59 27.67
CA ALA A 341 -15.48 -79.98 28.86
C ALA A 341 -16.39 -80.66 29.90
N ASN A 342 -17.60 -80.13 30.09
CA ASN A 342 -18.60 -80.73 30.99
C ASN A 342 -19.06 -82.11 30.50
N GLN A 343 -19.32 -82.26 29.19
CA GLN A 343 -19.63 -83.57 28.61
C GLN A 343 -18.49 -84.58 28.78
N ASN A 344 -17.24 -84.15 28.58
CA ASN A 344 -16.07 -85.01 28.75
C ASN A 344 -15.92 -85.49 30.20
N LYS A 345 -16.20 -84.62 31.17
CA LYS A 345 -16.21 -84.97 32.61
C LYS A 345 -17.29 -86.00 32.93
N LEU A 346 -18.48 -85.88 32.33
CA LEU A 346 -19.57 -86.85 32.48
C LEU A 346 -19.19 -88.20 31.89
N LEU A 347 -18.66 -88.22 30.66
CA LEU A 347 -18.16 -89.43 29.99
C LEU A 347 -17.07 -90.12 30.82
N THR A 348 -16.11 -89.36 31.34
CA THR A 348 -15.05 -89.91 32.22
C THR A 348 -15.63 -90.57 33.46
N THR A 349 -16.66 -89.95 34.06
CA THR A 349 -17.36 -90.51 35.22
C THR A 349 -18.12 -91.80 34.87
N GLN A 350 -18.76 -91.85 33.70
CA GLN A 350 -19.41 -93.06 33.21
C GLN A 350 -18.40 -94.18 32.95
N VAL A 351 -17.29 -93.89 32.26
CA VAL A 351 -16.21 -94.87 32.03
C VAL A 351 -15.68 -95.41 33.35
N GLN A 352 -15.52 -94.57 34.38
CA GLN A 352 -15.10 -95.04 35.70
C GLN A 352 -16.14 -95.96 36.36
N LYS A 353 -17.44 -95.66 36.25
CA LYS A 353 -18.51 -96.56 36.72
C LYS A 353 -18.47 -97.90 35.99
N TRP A 354 -18.29 -97.89 34.67
CA TRP A 354 -18.14 -99.11 33.88
C TRP A 354 -16.93 -99.93 34.32
N LYS A 355 -15.76 -99.32 34.49
CA LYS A 355 -14.57 -100.01 35.02
C LYS A 355 -14.82 -100.66 36.38
N ASN A 356 -15.49 -99.94 37.29
CA ASN A 356 -15.84 -100.49 38.60
C ASN A 356 -16.81 -101.66 38.49
N MET A 357 -17.81 -101.60 37.59
CA MET A 357 -18.71 -102.74 37.33
C MET A 357 -17.95 -103.93 36.75
N THR A 358 -17.05 -103.72 35.78
CA THR A 358 -16.21 -104.80 35.23
C THR A 358 -15.37 -105.46 36.31
N GLN A 359 -14.78 -104.68 37.22
CA GLN A 359 -14.06 -105.23 38.37
C GLN A 359 -14.95 -106.05 39.31
N VAL A 360 -16.19 -105.61 39.55
CA VAL A 360 -17.17 -106.37 40.35
C VAL A 360 -17.57 -107.66 39.64
N PHE A 361 -17.84 -107.64 38.34
CA PHE A 361 -18.11 -108.85 37.55
C PHE A 361 -16.93 -109.82 37.55
N GLN A 362 -15.71 -109.31 37.39
CA GLN A 362 -14.49 -110.10 37.41
C GLN A 362 -14.26 -110.72 38.80
N LYS A 363 -14.59 -110.00 39.87
CA LYS A 363 -14.55 -110.51 41.25
C LYS A 363 -15.63 -111.57 41.51
N MET A 364 -16.85 -111.39 40.99
CA MET A 364 -17.91 -112.41 41.07
C MET A 364 -17.55 -113.69 40.33
N PHE A 365 -16.89 -113.61 39.17
CA PHE A 365 -16.38 -114.78 38.45
C PHE A 365 -15.25 -115.51 39.22
N THR A 366 -14.40 -114.79 39.97
CA THR A 366 -13.38 -115.43 40.82
C THR A 366 -13.93 -116.01 42.13
N GLU A 367 -15.06 -115.51 42.65
CA GLU A 367 -15.69 -116.00 43.89
C GLU A 367 -16.71 -117.13 43.65
N SER A 368 -17.09 -117.41 42.40
CA SER A 368 -18.05 -118.47 42.03
C SER A 368 -17.41 -119.80 41.64
N GLY A 369 -16.15 -120.05 42.03
CA GLY A 369 -15.56 -121.38 42.17
C GLY A 369 -16.03 -122.40 41.12
N VAL A 370 -15.68 -122.17 39.86
CA VAL A 370 -15.59 -123.23 38.86
C VAL A 370 -14.13 -123.24 38.41
N ASP A 371 -13.34 -124.06 39.09
CA ASP A 371 -12.23 -124.75 38.43
C ASP A 371 -12.85 -125.58 37.30
N ASP A 372 -12.43 -125.31 36.07
CA ASP A 372 -11.91 -126.39 35.22
C ASP A 372 -11.20 -125.79 34.00
N ASP A 373 -9.89 -125.83 34.15
CA ASP A 373 -8.86 -126.06 33.15
C ASP A 373 -9.38 -126.69 31.83
N ILE A 374 -9.41 -125.92 30.73
CA ILE A 374 -9.23 -126.51 29.38
C ILE A 374 -8.35 -125.58 28.54
N THR A 375 -7.16 -126.11 28.30
CA THR A 375 -6.17 -125.75 27.30
C THR A 375 -6.77 -125.71 25.88
N HIS A 376 -6.66 -124.56 25.21
CA HIS A 376 -6.10 -124.46 23.85
C HIS A 376 -5.76 -123.04 23.44
#